data_AF-A0A6I8MER9-F1
#
_entry.id   AF-A0A6I8MER9-F1
#
_cell.length_a   1.000
_cell.length_b   1.000
_cell.length_c   1.000
_cell.angle_alpha   90.00
_cell.angle_beta   90.00
_cell.angle_gamma   90.00
#
_symmetry.space_group_name_H-M   'P 1'
#
loop_
_entity.id
_entity.type
_entity.pdbx_description
1 polymer ?
#
loop_
_entity_poly.entity_id
_entity_poly.type
_entity_poly.pdbx_seq_one_letter_code
_entity_poly.pdbx_strand_id
1 'polypeptide(L)' 'MSLLPRLMWCRCSDERVDVLVSYLAVGSEEADKFYAQCAIDANVAFVNALPVFIASDPQ' A
#
# COMPACT_ATOMS: atom_id res chain seq x y z
N MET A 1 -17.41 -5.29 -5.14
CA MET A 1 -17.17 -3.89 -5.58
C MET A 1 -15.84 -3.37 -5.02
N SER A 2 -14.75 -4.13 -5.20
CA SER A 2 -13.38 -3.70 -4.85
C SER A 2 -12.41 -4.50 -5.72
N LEU A 3 -12.31 -4.13 -7.00
CA LEU A 3 -11.29 -4.66 -7.91
C LEU A 3 -9.98 -3.86 -7.82
N LEU A 4 -10.03 -2.69 -7.17
CA LEU A 4 -8.90 -1.78 -6.97
C LEU A 4 -7.67 -2.46 -6.36
N PRO A 5 -7.80 -3.29 -5.31
CA PRO A 5 -6.70 -4.09 -4.77
C PRO A 5 -5.90 -4.89 -5.80
N ARG A 6 -6.63 -5.66 -6.60
CA ARG A 6 -6.06 -6.66 -7.51
C ARG A 6 -5.49 -6.00 -8.76
N LEU A 7 -6.11 -4.90 -9.20
CA LEU A 7 -5.63 -4.08 -10.29
C LEU A 7 -4.37 -3.28 -9.89
N MET A 8 -4.35 -2.68 -8.70
CA MET A 8 -3.16 -1.95 -8.19
C MET A 8 -1.96 -2.89 -8.07
N TRP A 9 -2.17 -4.08 -7.49
CA TRP A 9 -1.18 -5.14 -7.37
C TRP A 9 -0.60 -5.59 -8.72
N CYS A 10 -1.47 -6.00 -9.67
CA CYS A 10 -1.02 -6.40 -11.00
C CYS A 10 -0.29 -5.26 -11.69
N ARG A 11 -0.83 -4.03 -11.61
CA ARG A 11 -0.16 -2.86 -12.17
C ARG A 11 1.23 -2.62 -11.57
N CYS A 12 1.42 -2.75 -10.26
CA CYS A 12 2.75 -2.62 -9.67
C CYS A 12 3.72 -3.74 -10.05
N SER A 13 3.23 -4.94 -10.38
CA SER A 13 4.07 -6.04 -10.88
C SER A 13 4.37 -5.93 -12.38
N ASP A 14 3.40 -5.48 -13.18
CA ASP A 14 3.49 -5.34 -14.63
C ASP A 14 4.20 -4.03 -15.05
N GLU A 15 3.94 -2.94 -14.34
CA GLU A 15 4.65 -1.67 -14.46
C GLU A 15 5.85 -1.73 -13.51
N ARG A 16 7.06 -1.37 -13.97
CA ARG A 16 8.26 -1.34 -13.11
C ARG A 16 8.15 -0.20 -12.09
N VAL A 17 7.40 -0.43 -11.02
CA VAL A 17 7.17 0.54 -9.96
C VAL A 17 8.16 0.31 -8.84
N ASP A 18 8.98 1.31 -8.55
CA ASP A 18 9.94 1.23 -7.44
C ASP A 18 9.35 1.71 -6.11
N VAL A 19 8.37 2.63 -6.15
CA VAL A 19 7.78 3.27 -4.96
C VAL A 19 6.27 3.47 -5.10
N LEU A 20 5.52 3.08 -4.07
CA LEU A 20 4.08 3.31 -3.90
C LEU A 20 3.87 4.31 -2.75
N VAL A 21 3.20 5.43 -3.02
CA VAL A 21 2.93 6.49 -2.03
C VAL A 21 1.44 6.49 -1.69
N SER A 22 1.10 6.27 -0.42
CA SER A 22 -0.28 6.27 0.09
C SER A 22 -0.68 7.65 0.59
N TYR A 23 -1.66 8.25 -0.10
CA TYR A 23 -2.35 9.50 0.30
C TYR A 23 -3.84 9.23 0.54
N LEU A 24 -4.16 8.21 1.33
CA LEU A 24 -5.56 7.94 1.72
C LEU A 24 -6.07 9.00 2.71
N ALA A 25 -7.38 9.01 2.96
CA ALA A 25 -7.98 9.88 3.97
C ALA A 25 -7.67 9.37 5.39
N VAL A 26 -7.46 10.30 6.33
CA VAL A 26 -7.24 9.99 7.76
C VAL A 26 -8.37 9.10 8.28
N GLY A 27 -8.02 8.02 8.99
CA GLY A 27 -8.97 7.00 9.46
C GLY A 27 -9.10 5.76 8.57
N SER A 28 -8.40 5.71 7.42
CA SER A 28 -8.41 4.57 6.50
C SER A 28 -7.36 3.49 6.85
N GLU A 29 -7.20 3.13 8.13
CA GLU A 29 -6.13 2.23 8.59
C GLU A 29 -6.13 0.86 7.92
N GLU A 30 -7.30 0.23 7.75
CA GLU A 30 -7.39 -1.09 7.12
C GLU A 30 -6.97 -1.05 5.64
N ALA A 31 -7.35 0.01 4.92
CA ALA A 31 -6.95 0.19 3.54
C ALA A 31 -5.45 0.42 3.42
N ASP A 32 -4.87 1.19 4.34
CA ASP A 32 -3.45 1.51 4.35
C ASP A 32 -2.59 0.27 4.66
N LYS A 33 -3.01 -0.56 5.62
CA LYS A 33 -2.40 -1.89 5.89
C LYS A 33 -2.54 -2.83 4.69
N PHE A 34 -3.69 -2.82 4.04
CA PHE A 34 -3.94 -3.64 2.85
C PHE A 34 -2.98 -3.27 1.70
N TYR A 35 -2.78 -1.98 1.42
CA TYR A 35 -1.85 -1.55 0.38
C TYR A 35 -0.38 -1.72 0.77
N ALA A 36 -0.04 -1.61 2.05
CA ALA A 36 1.30 -1.92 2.53
C ALA A 36 1.66 -3.39 2.26
N GLN A 37 0.75 -4.34 2.53
CA GLN A 37 0.97 -5.75 2.20
C GLN A 37 1.11 -5.96 0.67
N CYS A 38 0.27 -5.27 -0.13
CA CYS A 38 0.39 -5.29 -1.59
C CYS A 38 1.69 -4.67 -2.12
N ALA A 39 2.35 -3.78 -1.38
CA ALA A 39 3.65 -3.25 -1.78
C ALA A 39 4.77 -4.23 -1.40
N ILE A 40 4.68 -4.84 -0.21
CA ILE A 40 5.64 -5.86 0.27
C ILE A 40 5.67 -7.04 -0.69
N ASP A 41 4.52 -7.64 -0.97
CA ASP A 41 4.51 -8.86 -1.78
C ASP A 41 4.99 -8.55 -3.22
N ALA A 42 4.79 -7.32 -3.72
CA ALA A 42 5.22 -6.87 -5.06
C ALA A 42 6.68 -6.40 -5.08
N ASN A 43 7.36 -6.41 -3.93
CA ASN A 43 8.72 -5.92 -3.72
C ASN A 43 8.91 -4.44 -4.12
N VAL A 44 7.91 -3.62 -3.81
CA VAL A 44 7.87 -2.18 -4.06
C VAL A 44 7.99 -1.42 -2.74
N ALA A 45 8.75 -0.32 -2.72
CA ALA A 45 8.85 0.51 -1.52
C ALA A 45 7.51 1.19 -1.21
N PHE A 46 7.06 1.17 0.05
CA PHE A 46 5.82 1.82 0.48
C PHE A 46 6.09 3.07 1.30
N VAL A 47 5.52 4.21 0.90
CA VAL A 47 5.62 5.49 1.62
C VAL A 47 4.22 5.88 2.12
N ASN A 48 4.04 5.86 3.43
CA ASN A 48 2.80 6.29 4.05
C ASN A 48 2.85 7.79 4.41
N ALA A 49 1.88 8.57 3.92
CA ALA A 49 1.72 9.98 4.30
C ALA A 49 0.70 10.19 5.45
N LEU A 50 0.13 9.11 5.99
CA LEU A 50 -0.85 9.15 7.08
C LEU A 50 -0.16 8.96 8.44
N PRO A 51 -0.71 9.53 9.53
CA PRO A 51 -0.24 9.27 10.89
C PRO A 51 -0.75 7.91 11.41
N VAL A 52 -0.68 6.87 10.57
CA VAL A 52 -1.06 5.50 10.91
C VAL A 52 0.21 4.71 11.16
N PHE A 53 0.24 3.99 12.28
CA PHE A 53 1.37 3.14 12.66
C PHE A 53 1.41 1.89 11.79
N ILE A 54 2.15 1.96 10.67
CA ILE A 54 2.45 0.81 9.79
C ILE A 54 3.89 0.36 9.97
N ALA A 55 4.87 1.27 9.80
CA ALA A 55 6.28 0.95 9.96
C ALA A 55 6.77 1.01 11.42
N SER A 56 5.93 1.55 12.32
CA SER A 56 6.30 1.87 13.70
C SER A 56 5.69 0.90 14.73
N ASP A 57 4.90 -0.08 14.28
CA ASP A 57 4.40 -1.20 15.08
C ASP A 57 5.07 -2.50 14.58
N PRO A 58 5.89 -3.19 15.39
CA PRO A 58 6.74 -4.30 14.94
C PRO A 58 6.00 -5.65 14.75
N GLN A 59 4.71 -5.64 14.44
CA GLN A 59 3.97 -6.89 14.15
C GLN A 59 4.48 -7.60 12.90
#